data_AF-A0A7L0Y0A2-F1
#
_entry.id   AF-A0A7L0Y0A2-F1
#
_cell.length_a   1.000
_cell.length_b   1.000
_cell.length_c   1.000
_cell.angle_alpha   90.00
_cell.angle_beta   90.00
_cell.angle_gamma   90.00
#
_symmetry.space_group_name_H-M   'P 1'
#
loop_
_entity.id
_entity.type
_entity.pdbx_description
1 polymer ?
#
loop_
_entity_poly.entity_id
_entity_poly.type
_entity_poly.pdbx_seq_one_letter_code
_entity_poly.pdbx_strand_id
1 'polypeptide(L)' 'VVGLFSIISKGCDSSCESSYQDFNVGNRNVSCCSSDLCNANAAGSVRSSYGMAGGVAAGLLCLFLNNKL' A
#
# COMPACT_ATOMS: atom_id res chain seq x y z
N VAL A 1 -3.50 -18.87 18.70
CA VAL A 1 -3.01 -17.96 17.63
C VAL A 1 -3.91 -16.75 17.62
N VAL A 2 -3.45 -15.63 18.18
CA VAL A 2 -4.11 -14.33 18.03
C VAL A 2 -3.47 -13.69 16.79
N GLY A 3 -4.25 -13.30 15.77
CA GLY A 3 -3.71 -12.59 14.61
C GLY A 3 -3.70 -13.31 13.24
N LEU A 4 -4.61 -14.24 12.97
CA LEU A 4 -4.72 -14.85 11.63
C LEU A 4 -5.47 -13.98 10.61
N PHE A 5 -6.30 -13.05 11.07
CA PHE A 5 -7.14 -12.22 10.20
C PHE A 5 -7.13 -10.78 10.68
N SER A 6 -6.90 -9.85 9.75
CA SER A 6 -7.08 -8.42 9.96
C SER A 6 -8.29 -7.98 9.17
N ILE A 7 -9.34 -7.56 9.89
CA ILE A 7 -10.58 -7.06 9.27
C ILE A 7 -10.47 -5.54 9.23
N ILE A 8 -10.56 -4.96 8.03
CA ILE A 8 -10.47 -3.52 7.81
C ILE A 8 -11.84 -3.02 7.37
N SER A 9 -12.50 -2.25 8.24
CA SER A 9 -13.75 -1.57 7.94
C SER A 9 -13.50 -0.11 7.59
N LYS A 10 -14.22 0.41 6.58
CA LYS A 10 -14.07 1.78 6.09
C LYS A 10 -15.43 2.42 5.91
N GLY A 11 -15.53 3.69 6.27
CA GLY A 11 -16.73 4.49 6.11
C GLY A 11 -16.41 5.97 6.34
N CYS A 12 -17.42 6.80 6.13
CA CYS A 12 -17.39 8.21 6.46
C CYS A 12 -18.21 8.42 7.73
N ASP A 13 -17.70 9.26 8.63
CA ASP A 13 -18.36 9.63 9.87
C ASP A 13 -18.23 11.15 10.04
N SER A 14 -19.28 11.81 10.56
CA SER A 14 -19.26 13.25 10.87
C SER A 14 -18.35 13.59 12.04
N SER A 15 -18.07 12.62 12.91
CA SER A 15 -17.32 12.75 14.16
C SER A 15 -16.33 11.59 14.31
N CYS A 16 -15.44 11.45 13.33
CA CYS A 16 -14.39 10.44 13.38
C CYS A 16 -13.32 10.80 14.41
N GLU A 17 -13.11 9.93 15.40
CA GLU A 17 -12.03 10.03 16.40
C GLU A 17 -11.00 8.92 16.20
N SER A 18 -9.71 9.29 16.14
CA SER A 18 -8.62 8.32 16.04
C SER A 18 -8.43 7.59 17.37
N SER A 19 -8.45 6.26 17.35
CA SER A 19 -8.37 5.45 18.56
C SER A 19 -7.66 4.13 18.31
N TYR A 20 -6.77 3.76 19.24
CA TYR A 20 -6.08 2.48 19.27
C TYR A 20 -6.54 1.69 20.50
N GLN A 21 -7.00 0.46 20.30
CA GLN A 21 -7.46 -0.41 21.37
C GLN A 21 -6.84 -1.80 21.21
N ASP A 22 -5.94 -2.13 22.14
CA ASP A 22 -5.31 -3.44 22.22
C ASP A 22 -6.13 -4.34 23.14
N PHE A 23 -6.84 -5.31 22.56
CA PHE A 23 -7.51 -6.35 23.32
C PHE A 23 -6.54 -7.54 23.41
N ASN A 24 -6.53 -8.24 24.55
CA ASN A 24 -5.69 -9.44 24.76
C ASN A 24 -5.89 -10.54 23.68
N VAL A 25 -6.99 -10.46 22.92
CA VAL A 25 -7.37 -11.37 21.83
C VAL A 25 -7.39 -10.71 20.44
N GLY A 26 -6.93 -9.47 20.29
CA GLY A 26 -6.84 -8.77 18.99
C GLY A 26 -6.69 -7.25 19.14
N ASN A 27 -6.21 -6.57 18.10
CA ASN A 27 -6.02 -5.11 18.15
C ASN A 27 -6.95 -4.38 17.17
N ARG A 28 -7.48 -3.23 17.57
CA ARG A 28 -8.32 -2.33 16.76
C ARG A 28 -7.64 -0.98 16.61
N ASN A 29 -7.41 -0.55 15.37
CA ASN A 29 -6.85 0.76 15.05
C ASN A 29 -7.82 1.57 14.17
N VAL A 30 -8.24 2.73 14.64
CA VAL A 30 -9.11 3.68 13.93
C VAL A 30 -8.29 4.89 13.49
N SER A 31 -8.32 5.18 12.19
CA SER A 31 -7.66 6.34 11.59
C SER A 31 -8.68 7.18 10.84
N CYS A 32 -8.59 8.50 11.02
CA CYS A 32 -9.50 9.49 10.46
C CYS A 32 -8.74 10.40 9.49
N CYS A 33 -9.42 10.79 8.42
CA CYS A 33 -8.89 11.70 7.41
C CYS A 33 -10.06 12.44 6.73
N SER A 34 -9.78 13.61 6.13
CA SER A 34 -10.84 14.54 5.67
C SER A 34 -10.91 14.73 4.16
N SER A 35 -9.98 14.16 3.38
CA SER A 35 -9.96 14.30 1.92
C SER A 35 -10.71 13.15 1.23
N ASP A 36 -11.20 13.38 0.02
CA ASP A 36 -11.86 12.32 -0.76
C ASP A 36 -10.91 11.10 -0.95
N LEU A 37 -11.46 9.90 -0.72
CA LEU A 37 -10.74 8.62 -0.84
C LEU A 37 -9.46 8.51 0.01
N CYS A 38 -9.29 9.36 1.03
CA CYS A 38 -8.09 9.37 1.87
C CYS A 38 -7.91 8.09 2.71
N ASN A 39 -9.00 7.38 3.00
CA ASN A 39 -9.02 6.16 3.80
C ASN A 39 -8.56 4.95 2.97
N ALA A 40 -7.42 5.04 2.28
CA ALA A 40 -6.83 3.92 1.52
C ALA A 40 -6.16 2.87 2.43
N ASN A 41 -6.09 1.61 1.99
CA ASN A 41 -5.32 0.58 2.70
C ASN A 41 -3.84 0.64 2.27
N ALA A 42 -2.92 0.62 3.23
CA ALA A 42 -1.49 0.48 2.93
C ALA A 42 -1.12 -0.91 2.37
N ALA A 43 -1.96 -1.92 2.60
CA ALA A 43 -1.69 -3.31 2.23
C ALA A 43 -1.54 -3.56 0.72
N GLY A 44 -1.97 -2.63 -0.14
CA GLY A 44 -1.86 -2.72 -1.60
C GLY A 44 -0.88 -1.74 -2.24
N SER A 45 -0.22 -0.87 -1.47
CA SER A 45 0.69 0.15 -2.03
C SER A 45 2.08 -0.44 -2.28
N VAL A 46 2.17 -1.45 -3.15
CA VAL A 46 3.44 -1.75 -3.83
C VAL A 46 3.71 -0.60 -4.80
N ARG A 47 4.50 0.37 -4.37
CA ARG A 47 4.95 1.46 -5.24
C ARG A 47 5.92 0.83 -6.25
N SER A 48 5.39 0.35 -7.38
CA SER A 48 6.22 -0.11 -8.50
C SER A 48 7.19 1.02 -8.85
N SER A 49 8.47 0.81 -8.55
CA SER A 49 9.51 1.74 -8.93
C SER A 49 9.64 1.67 -10.45
N TYR A 50 9.01 2.62 -11.14
CA TYR A 50 9.15 2.81 -12.60
C TYR A 50 10.63 2.93 -13.03
N GLY A 51 11.53 3.25 -12.10
CA GLY A 51 12.98 3.26 -12.33
C GLY A 51 13.57 1.90 -12.69
N MET A 52 13.03 0.79 -12.16
CA MET A 52 13.54 -0.55 -12.48
C MET A 52 13.10 -1.02 -13.87
N ALA A 53 11.88 -0.70 -14.28
CA ALA A 53 11.36 -1.05 -15.61
C ALA A 53 12.14 -0.34 -16.73
N GLY A 54 12.50 0.94 -16.53
CA GLY A 54 13.32 1.70 -17.47
C GLY A 54 14.74 1.14 -17.65
N GLY A 55 15.36 0.70 -16.55
CA GLY A 55 16.70 0.11 -16.58
C GLY A 55 16.76 -1.21 -17.36
N VAL A 56 15.76 -2.08 -17.21
CA VAL A 56 15.68 -3.35 -17.95
C VAL A 56 15.45 -3.11 -19.44
N ALA A 57 14.53 -2.19 -19.79
CA ALA A 57 14.27 -1.86 -21.19
C ALA A 57 15.50 -1.26 -21.88
N ALA A 58 16.19 -0.30 -21.23
CA ALA A 58 17.40 0.31 -21.77
C ALA A 58 18.56 -0.69 -21.88
N GLY A 59 18.74 -1.58 -20.89
CA GLY A 59 19.76 -2.64 -20.92
C GLY A 59 19.54 -3.62 -22.08
N LEU A 60 18.31 -4.08 -22.29
CA LEU A 60 17.95 -4.96 -23.40
C LEU A 60 18.14 -4.25 -24.75
N LEU A 61 17.64 -3.02 -24.90
CA LEU A 61 17.86 -2.22 -26.11
C LEU A 61 19.35 -2.06 -26.42
N CYS A 62 20.15 -1.74 -25.41
CA CYS A 62 21.60 -1.60 -25.55
C CYS A 62 22.22 -2.92 -26.05
N LEU A 63 21.89 -4.07 -25.46
CA LEU A 63 22.41 -5.35 -25.93
C LEU A 63 21.98 -5.67 -27.37
N PHE A 64 20.72 -5.41 -27.74
CA PHE A 64 20.23 -5.62 -29.10
C PHE A 64 20.92 -4.73 -30.13
N LEU A 65 21.17 -3.45 -29.79
CA LEU A 65 21.87 -2.49 -30.64
C LEU A 65 23.36 -2.86 -30.77
N ASN A 66 24.00 -3.30 -29.70
CA ASN A 66 25.41 -3.72 -29.70
C ASN A 66 25.64 -5.10 -30.34
N ASN A 67 24.61 -5.94 -30.46
CA ASN A 67 24.72 -7.26 -31.10
C ASN A 67 24.22 -7.25 -32.57
N LYS A 68 23.96 -6.06 -33.12
CA LYS A 68 23.57 -5.79 -34.53
C LYS A 68 24.50 -4.72 -35.15
N LEU A 69 25.82 -4.94 -35.08
CA LEU A 69 26.82 -4.51 -36.07
C LEU A 69 28.17 -5.19 -35.78
#